data_AF-A0A166IZ82-F1
#
_entry.id   AF-A0A166IZ82-F1
#
_cell.length_a   1.000
_cell.length_b   1.000
_cell.length_c   1.000
_cell.angle_alpha   90.00
_cell.angle_beta   90.00
_cell.angle_gamma   90.00
#
_symmetry.space_group_name_H-M   'P 1'
#
loop_
_entity.id
_entity.type
_entity.pdbx_description
1 polymer ?
#
loop_
_entity_poly.entity_id
_entity_poly.type
_entity_poly.pdbx_seq_one_letter_code
_entity_poly.pdbx_strand_id
1 'polypeptide(L)'
;AVPTSFCTITGSEVVFNQISVTQDLSTFTKTPTDQAITVTQAESTNPTQGTVNKFLQTAGSLTVGTDVTITFNANERKATLAVVANSTRAQGDNVVFTNVTVTVEKQDLSTFTHDNKNKAITITQAESTTPTQDTLNKFLQTAGSLTVGTDVTFTFNANERKATLASAPDSTKVQGSVVFTNVTVEKQDLSTFTKPTTETITVTQAESTNPTQATVNKLLQTDGSLNVGTDVTITFNANERKATLASAPNSTKVQGSVVFTNVTVEKPALNATLTVKELGQINARTQAAVKAAMLSKNTNLQNVDQNRFTITLDTDASKNKATVTHPDFAGEVEVSFSVQ
;
A
#
# COMPACT_ATOMS: atom_id res chain seq x y z
N ALA A 1 -59.53 -97.01 20.99
CA ALA A 1 -58.29 -97.12 20.21
C ALA A 1 -58.39 -96.17 19.03
N VAL A 2 -57.46 -95.21 18.96
CA VAL A 2 -57.18 -94.32 17.82
C VAL A 2 -55.78 -94.69 17.33
N PRO A 3 -55.52 -94.59 16.02
CA PRO A 3 -54.46 -93.65 15.60
C PRO A 3 -54.95 -92.86 14.37
N THR A 4 -55.14 -91.53 14.40
CA THR A 4 -54.15 -90.44 14.37
C THR A 4 -52.79 -90.84 13.78
N SER A 5 -52.69 -90.73 12.45
CA SER A 5 -51.40 -90.64 11.77
C SER A 5 -50.80 -89.26 12.04
N PHE A 6 -49.92 -89.21 13.03
CA PHE A 6 -48.92 -88.15 13.17
C PHE A 6 -47.82 -88.41 12.14
N CYS A 7 -47.58 -87.45 11.25
CA CYS A 7 -46.35 -87.43 10.47
C CYS A 7 -45.28 -86.75 11.32
N THR A 8 -44.36 -87.55 11.87
CA THR A 8 -43.14 -87.08 12.52
C THR A 8 -42.14 -86.72 11.43
N ILE A 9 -41.89 -85.41 11.22
CA ILE A 9 -40.73 -84.97 10.45
C ILE A 9 -39.56 -84.89 11.43
N THR A 10 -38.72 -85.91 11.39
CA THR A 10 -37.42 -85.94 12.08
C THR A 10 -36.38 -85.18 11.27
N GLY A 11 -35.75 -84.19 11.90
CA GLY A 11 -34.35 -83.80 11.67
C GLY A 11 -33.95 -83.53 10.23
N SER A 12 -34.22 -82.32 9.74
CA SER A 12 -33.36 -81.68 8.74
C SER A 12 -33.21 -80.24 9.19
N GLU A 13 -31.99 -79.86 9.53
CA GLU A 13 -31.62 -78.49 9.82
C GLU A 13 -32.01 -77.64 8.61
N VAL A 14 -33.04 -76.79 8.77
CA VAL A 14 -33.41 -75.82 7.75
C VAL A 14 -32.33 -74.75 7.78
N VAL A 15 -31.33 -74.91 6.92
CA VAL A 15 -30.36 -73.85 6.65
C VAL A 15 -31.11 -72.77 5.88
N PHE A 16 -31.53 -71.72 6.58
CA PHE A 16 -31.85 -70.46 5.92
C PHE A 16 -30.54 -69.92 5.36
N ASN A 17 -30.24 -70.25 4.12
CA ASN A 17 -29.25 -69.51 3.36
C ASN A 17 -29.79 -68.07 3.31
N GLN A 18 -29.17 -67.13 4.02
CA GLN A 18 -29.57 -65.73 3.94
C GLN A 18 -29.47 -65.31 2.47
N ILE A 19 -30.61 -65.17 1.80
CA ILE A 19 -30.68 -64.56 0.48
C ILE A 19 -30.35 -63.09 0.72
N SER A 20 -29.09 -62.71 0.48
CA SER A 20 -28.71 -61.29 0.44
C SER A 20 -29.30 -60.72 -0.85
N VAL A 21 -30.47 -60.08 -0.74
CA VAL A 21 -31.07 -59.35 -1.86
C VAL A 21 -30.43 -57.97 -1.89
N THR A 22 -29.43 -57.81 -2.77
CA THR A 22 -28.89 -56.49 -3.12
C THR A 22 -29.96 -55.67 -3.85
N GLN A 23 -30.10 -54.39 -3.50
CA GLN A 23 -31.02 -53.47 -4.19
C GLN A 23 -30.24 -52.45 -5.01
N ASP A 24 -30.88 -51.87 -6.03
CA ASP A 24 -30.25 -50.82 -6.85
C ASP A 24 -29.91 -49.58 -5.99
N LEU A 25 -28.75 -48.97 -6.22
CA LEU A 25 -28.28 -47.80 -5.46
C LEU A 25 -29.31 -46.66 -5.44
N SER A 26 -30.05 -46.46 -6.53
CA SER A 26 -31.10 -45.43 -6.63
C SER A 26 -32.23 -45.62 -5.60
N THR A 27 -32.48 -46.86 -5.15
CA THR A 27 -33.52 -47.16 -4.14
C THR A 27 -33.17 -46.62 -2.75
N PHE A 28 -31.89 -46.29 -2.51
CA PHE A 28 -31.40 -45.77 -1.23
C PHE A 28 -31.16 -44.26 -1.25
N THR A 29 -31.07 -43.62 -2.42
CA THR A 29 -30.65 -42.23 -2.58
C THR A 29 -31.83 -41.26 -2.73
N LYS A 30 -31.66 -40.01 -2.29
CA LYS A 30 -32.69 -38.98 -2.39
C LYS A 30 -33.09 -38.75 -3.85
N THR A 31 -34.39 -38.61 -4.06
CA THR A 31 -35.00 -38.24 -5.34
C THR A 31 -35.89 -37.00 -5.12
N PRO A 32 -35.82 -35.96 -5.98
CA PRO A 32 -34.93 -35.85 -7.15
C PRO A 32 -33.49 -35.50 -6.78
N THR A 33 -32.55 -35.79 -7.69
CA THR A 33 -31.09 -35.63 -7.48
C THR A 33 -30.59 -34.20 -7.70
N ASP A 34 -31.48 -33.27 -8.06
CA ASP A 34 -31.24 -31.84 -8.21
C ASP A 34 -31.65 -31.02 -6.96
N GLN A 35 -32.11 -31.68 -5.90
CA GLN A 35 -32.34 -31.03 -4.61
C GLN A 35 -31.03 -30.45 -4.07
N ALA A 36 -31.12 -29.23 -3.52
CA ALA A 36 -29.98 -28.55 -2.94
C ALA A 36 -29.44 -29.33 -1.73
N ILE A 37 -28.17 -29.72 -1.79
CA ILE A 37 -27.46 -30.37 -0.68
C ILE A 37 -26.22 -29.56 -0.36
N THR A 38 -26.05 -29.23 0.92
CA THR A 38 -24.88 -28.50 1.40
C THR A 38 -23.96 -29.42 2.20
N VAL A 39 -22.68 -29.38 1.85
CA VAL A 39 -21.60 -30.05 2.58
C VAL A 39 -20.51 -29.06 2.90
N THR A 40 -19.76 -29.30 3.96
CA THR A 40 -18.57 -28.50 4.27
C THR A 40 -17.40 -28.92 3.38
N GLN A 41 -16.39 -28.06 3.26
CA GLN A 41 -15.16 -28.40 2.55
C GLN A 41 -14.48 -29.64 3.15
N ALA A 42 -14.55 -29.81 4.48
CA ALA A 42 -14.00 -30.98 5.17
C ALA A 42 -14.78 -32.27 4.83
N GLU A 43 -16.12 -32.20 4.77
CA GLU A 43 -16.94 -33.33 4.32
C GLU A 43 -16.69 -33.68 2.85
N SER A 44 -16.40 -32.69 2.02
CA SER A 44 -16.10 -32.89 0.60
C SER A 44 -14.74 -33.56 0.35
N THR A 45 -13.75 -33.35 1.23
CA THR A 45 -12.40 -33.94 1.07
C THR A 45 -12.26 -35.27 1.81
N ASN A 46 -12.91 -35.40 2.97
CA ASN A 46 -12.94 -36.62 3.78
C ASN A 46 -14.39 -37.00 4.12
N PRO A 47 -15.11 -37.65 3.19
CA PRO A 47 -16.49 -38.01 3.41
C PRO A 47 -16.64 -39.00 4.56
N THR A 48 -17.55 -38.70 5.49
CA THR A 48 -17.89 -39.58 6.61
C THR A 48 -19.28 -40.19 6.40
N GLN A 49 -19.72 -41.05 7.33
CA GLN A 49 -21.08 -41.56 7.31
C GLN A 49 -22.11 -40.42 7.37
N GLY A 50 -21.83 -39.36 8.14
CA GLY A 50 -22.66 -38.15 8.19
C GLY A 50 -22.79 -37.48 6.82
N THR A 51 -21.69 -37.43 6.04
CA THR A 51 -21.69 -36.90 4.68
C THR A 51 -22.59 -37.71 3.75
N VAL A 52 -22.43 -39.05 3.73
CA VAL A 52 -23.25 -39.93 2.88
C VAL A 52 -24.73 -39.87 3.27
N ASN A 53 -25.06 -39.81 4.56
CA ASN A 53 -26.44 -39.70 5.04
C ASN A 53 -27.19 -38.49 4.48
N LYS A 54 -26.49 -37.41 4.08
CA LYS A 54 -27.12 -36.25 3.42
C LYS A 54 -27.69 -36.57 2.03
N PHE A 55 -27.24 -37.65 1.40
CA PHE A 55 -27.63 -38.10 0.06
C PHE A 55 -28.58 -39.31 0.07
N LEU A 56 -28.75 -39.97 1.21
CA LEU A 56 -29.63 -41.12 1.37
C LEU A 56 -31.07 -40.68 1.72
N GLN A 57 -32.06 -41.48 1.31
CA GLN A 57 -33.46 -41.30 1.74
C GLN A 57 -33.61 -41.57 3.23
N THR A 58 -32.95 -42.62 3.72
CA THR A 58 -32.94 -43.02 5.13
C THR A 58 -31.50 -43.04 5.63
N ALA A 59 -31.19 -42.20 6.62
CA ALA A 59 -29.85 -42.15 7.20
C ALA A 59 -29.42 -43.54 7.72
N GLY A 60 -28.18 -43.94 7.43
CA GLY A 60 -27.64 -45.26 7.80
C GLY A 60 -28.15 -46.43 6.97
N SER A 61 -28.93 -46.20 5.89
CA SER A 61 -29.35 -47.29 5.00
C SER A 61 -28.17 -47.92 4.23
N LEU A 62 -27.08 -47.18 4.04
CA LEU A 62 -25.83 -47.64 3.45
C LEU A 62 -24.64 -47.13 4.27
N THR A 63 -23.57 -47.92 4.35
CA THR A 63 -22.35 -47.62 5.10
C THR A 63 -21.27 -47.08 4.17
N VAL A 64 -20.68 -45.92 4.49
CA VAL A 64 -19.58 -45.34 3.70
C VAL A 64 -18.33 -46.25 3.74
N GLY A 65 -17.70 -46.46 2.58
CA GLY A 65 -16.52 -47.30 2.40
C GLY A 65 -16.80 -48.82 2.38
N THR A 66 -17.95 -49.27 2.90
CA THR A 66 -18.38 -50.68 2.83
C THR A 66 -19.41 -50.92 1.73
N ASP A 67 -20.43 -50.05 1.66
CA ASP A 67 -21.50 -50.16 0.66
C ASP A 67 -21.33 -49.14 -0.47
N VAL A 68 -20.92 -47.93 -0.13
CA VAL A 68 -20.79 -46.81 -1.07
C VAL A 68 -19.60 -45.93 -0.78
N THR A 69 -19.03 -45.35 -1.83
CA THR A 69 -18.15 -44.18 -1.75
C THR A 69 -18.85 -42.96 -2.34
N ILE A 70 -18.37 -41.77 -1.98
CA ILE A 70 -18.86 -40.52 -2.54
C ILE A 70 -17.67 -39.67 -3.00
N THR A 71 -17.81 -39.06 -4.17
CA THR A 71 -16.82 -38.13 -4.71
C THR A 71 -17.49 -36.81 -5.06
N PHE A 72 -16.85 -35.70 -4.73
CA PHE A 72 -17.36 -34.36 -4.96
C PHE A 72 -16.60 -33.69 -6.10
N ASN A 73 -17.35 -33.04 -7.00
CA ASN A 73 -16.82 -32.10 -7.97
C ASN A 73 -17.42 -30.73 -7.66
N ALA A 74 -16.69 -29.93 -6.86
CA ALA A 74 -17.14 -28.61 -6.44
C ALA A 74 -17.33 -27.65 -7.62
N ASN A 75 -16.49 -27.76 -8.67
CA ASN A 75 -16.57 -26.93 -9.87
C ASN A 75 -17.87 -27.15 -10.64
N GLU A 76 -18.32 -28.40 -10.72
CA GLU A 76 -19.59 -28.76 -11.37
C GLU A 76 -20.78 -28.77 -10.42
N ARG A 77 -20.58 -28.47 -9.13
CA ARG A 77 -21.59 -28.58 -8.07
C ARG A 77 -22.22 -29.96 -8.00
N LYS A 78 -21.40 -31.01 -8.20
CA LYS A 78 -21.84 -32.40 -8.22
C LYS A 78 -21.29 -33.23 -7.07
N ALA A 79 -22.06 -34.24 -6.68
CA ALA A 79 -21.56 -35.38 -5.91
C ALA A 79 -22.01 -36.69 -6.54
N THR A 80 -21.10 -37.64 -6.63
CA THR A 80 -21.36 -38.96 -7.22
C THR A 80 -21.25 -40.01 -6.15
N LEU A 81 -22.32 -40.75 -5.90
CA LEU A 81 -22.29 -41.97 -5.09
C LEU A 81 -22.01 -43.16 -6.00
N ALA A 82 -21.06 -44.00 -5.61
CA ALA A 82 -20.69 -45.22 -6.31
C ALA A 82 -20.75 -46.40 -5.36
N VAL A 83 -21.22 -47.55 -5.83
CA VAL A 83 -21.25 -48.80 -5.04
C VAL A 83 -19.83 -49.32 -4.84
N VAL A 84 -19.52 -49.75 -3.61
CA VAL A 84 -18.24 -50.42 -3.29
C VAL A 84 -18.29 -51.86 -3.76
N ALA A 85 -17.18 -52.36 -4.33
CA ALA A 85 -17.06 -53.75 -4.74
C ALA A 85 -17.35 -54.70 -3.56
N ASN A 86 -18.22 -55.68 -3.79
CA ASN A 86 -18.69 -56.65 -2.80
C ASN A 86 -19.63 -56.08 -1.71
N SER A 87 -20.27 -54.93 -1.91
CA SER A 87 -21.41 -54.54 -1.06
C SER A 87 -22.46 -55.66 -1.10
N THR A 88 -22.97 -56.04 0.08
CA THR A 88 -24.06 -57.01 0.21
C THR A 88 -25.45 -56.34 0.22
N ARG A 89 -25.49 -55.01 0.09
CA ARG A 89 -26.71 -54.19 0.27
C ARG A 89 -27.09 -53.43 -1.01
N ALA A 90 -26.11 -52.86 -1.71
CA ALA A 90 -26.33 -52.05 -2.91
C ALA A 90 -25.63 -52.63 -4.14
N GLN A 91 -26.22 -52.41 -5.32
CA GLN A 91 -25.65 -52.71 -6.64
C GLN A 91 -26.12 -51.65 -7.66
N GLY A 92 -25.60 -51.70 -8.88
CA GLY A 92 -26.06 -50.84 -9.98
C GLY A 92 -25.15 -49.64 -10.26
N ASP A 93 -25.67 -48.72 -11.07
CA ASP A 93 -24.93 -47.57 -11.59
C ASP A 93 -24.73 -46.46 -10.54
N ASN A 94 -23.78 -45.56 -10.83
CA ASN A 94 -23.53 -44.39 -10.00
C ASN A 94 -24.74 -43.44 -9.98
N VAL A 95 -25.02 -42.86 -8.82
CA VAL A 95 -26.02 -41.81 -8.67
C VAL A 95 -25.33 -40.45 -8.59
N VAL A 96 -25.71 -39.54 -9.49
CA VAL A 96 -25.12 -38.19 -9.58
C VAL A 96 -26.12 -37.15 -9.09
N PHE A 97 -25.73 -36.40 -8.06
CA PHE A 97 -26.42 -35.22 -7.56
C PHE A 97 -25.86 -33.97 -8.21
N THR A 98 -26.70 -33.06 -8.68
CA THR A 98 -26.31 -31.93 -9.55
C THR A 98 -26.46 -30.55 -8.92
N ASN A 99 -26.90 -30.48 -7.66
CA ASN A 99 -27.09 -29.23 -6.93
C ASN A 99 -26.40 -29.28 -5.55
N VAL A 100 -25.12 -29.63 -5.55
CA VAL A 100 -24.30 -29.77 -4.34
C VAL A 100 -23.48 -28.51 -4.14
N THR A 101 -23.62 -27.89 -2.97
CA THR A 101 -22.85 -26.70 -2.59
C THR A 101 -21.83 -27.08 -1.52
N VAL A 102 -20.55 -26.81 -1.78
CA VAL A 102 -19.48 -26.96 -0.79
C VAL A 102 -19.26 -25.62 -0.10
N THR A 103 -19.52 -25.57 1.20
CA THR A 103 -19.27 -24.38 2.02
C THR A 103 -17.91 -24.48 2.69
N VAL A 104 -17.12 -23.41 2.59
CA VAL A 104 -15.86 -23.28 3.30
C VAL A 104 -16.14 -22.63 4.66
N GLU A 105 -15.79 -23.31 5.74
CA GLU A 105 -15.87 -22.74 7.08
C GLU A 105 -14.68 -21.82 7.29
N LYS A 106 -14.93 -20.51 7.34
CA LYS A 106 -13.91 -19.48 7.53
C LYS A 106 -13.93 -19.04 8.99
N GLN A 107 -12.75 -18.88 9.58
CA GLN A 107 -12.62 -18.30 10.91
C GLN A 107 -12.58 -16.77 10.84
N ASP A 108 -13.06 -16.10 11.89
CA ASP A 108 -12.97 -14.64 11.97
C ASP A 108 -11.50 -14.22 12.08
N LEU A 109 -11.11 -13.19 11.34
CA LEU A 109 -9.72 -12.73 11.30
C LEU A 109 -9.16 -12.36 12.68
N SER A 110 -10.03 -11.95 13.61
CA SER A 110 -9.66 -11.63 14.99
C SER A 110 -9.08 -12.82 15.76
N THR A 111 -9.39 -14.07 15.38
CA THR A 111 -8.85 -15.27 16.05
C THR A 111 -7.37 -15.51 15.73
N PHE A 112 -6.84 -14.88 14.67
CA PHE A 112 -5.44 -15.00 14.24
C PHE A 112 -4.58 -13.80 14.64
N THR A 113 -5.20 -12.64 14.83
CA THR A 113 -4.52 -11.37 15.14
C THR A 113 -4.35 -11.16 16.64
N HIS A 114 -3.37 -10.36 17.06
CA HIS A 114 -3.24 -9.98 18.47
C HIS A 114 -4.57 -9.43 19.03
N ASP A 115 -4.93 -9.87 20.23
CA ASP A 115 -6.11 -9.43 20.97
C ASP A 115 -6.04 -7.95 21.37
N ASN A 116 -4.84 -7.48 21.72
CA ASN A 116 -4.58 -6.10 22.08
C ASN A 116 -4.38 -5.22 20.82
N LYS A 117 -5.49 -4.71 20.28
CA LYS A 117 -5.53 -3.79 19.13
C LYS A 117 -4.77 -2.46 19.36
N ASN A 118 -4.38 -2.17 20.62
CA ASN A 118 -3.60 -0.99 21.01
C ASN A 118 -2.11 -1.29 21.25
N LYS A 119 -1.66 -2.54 21.04
CA LYS A 119 -0.24 -2.89 21.10
C LYS A 119 0.52 -1.97 20.12
N ALA A 120 1.58 -1.34 20.61
CA ALA A 120 2.44 -0.53 19.76
C ALA A 120 3.11 -1.44 18.72
N ILE A 121 2.83 -1.17 17.45
CA ILE A 121 3.44 -1.89 16.32
C ILE A 121 4.20 -0.87 15.49
N THR A 122 5.48 -1.12 15.29
CA THR A 122 6.32 -0.31 14.42
C THR A 122 6.58 -1.05 13.12
N ILE A 123 6.35 -0.36 12.01
CA ILE A 123 6.69 -0.82 10.66
C ILE A 123 7.55 0.24 10.00
N THR A 124 8.32 -0.15 8.99
CA THR A 124 9.09 0.78 8.16
C THR A 124 8.20 1.42 7.10
N GLN A 125 8.65 2.53 6.52
CA GLN A 125 8.00 3.13 5.36
C GLN A 125 7.82 2.16 4.18
N ALA A 126 8.81 1.28 3.93
CA ALA A 126 8.73 0.29 2.85
C ALA A 126 7.63 -0.75 3.10
N GLU A 127 7.49 -1.20 4.35
CA GLU A 127 6.42 -2.12 4.76
C GLU A 127 5.03 -1.48 4.67
N SER A 128 4.92 -0.16 4.91
CA SER A 128 3.66 0.56 4.78
C SER A 128 3.17 0.69 3.33
N THR A 129 4.07 0.67 2.35
CA THR A 129 3.71 0.76 0.92
C THR A 129 3.61 -0.61 0.26
N THR A 130 4.47 -1.53 0.67
CA THR A 130 4.56 -2.87 0.10
C THR A 130 4.61 -3.88 1.26
N PRO A 131 3.44 -4.22 1.84
CA PRO A 131 3.37 -5.12 2.99
C PRO A 131 3.86 -6.51 2.60
N THR A 132 4.80 -7.05 3.38
CA THR A 132 5.34 -8.40 3.18
C THR A 132 4.74 -9.38 4.20
N GLN A 133 5.10 -10.66 4.07
CA GLN A 133 4.74 -11.64 5.10
C GLN A 133 5.30 -11.26 6.47
N ASP A 134 6.49 -10.69 6.53
CA ASP A 134 7.09 -10.22 7.79
C ASP A 134 6.29 -9.07 8.40
N THR A 135 5.78 -8.16 7.56
CA THR A 135 4.84 -7.12 8.01
C THR A 135 3.60 -7.74 8.63
N LEU A 136 2.98 -8.74 7.98
CA LEU A 136 1.80 -9.43 8.51
C LEU A 136 2.08 -10.14 9.83
N ASN A 137 3.22 -10.82 9.96
CA ASN A 137 3.60 -11.54 11.17
C ASN A 137 3.67 -10.63 12.41
N LYS A 138 3.92 -9.32 12.25
CA LYS A 138 3.87 -8.35 13.37
C LYS A 138 2.46 -8.19 13.97
N PHE A 139 1.42 -8.51 13.21
CA PHE A 139 0.01 -8.38 13.62
C PHE A 139 -0.61 -9.71 14.07
N LEU A 140 0.00 -10.85 13.74
CA LEU A 140 -0.51 -12.18 14.07
C LEU A 140 -0.06 -12.65 15.46
N GLN A 141 -0.92 -13.44 16.12
CA GLN A 141 -0.57 -14.15 17.36
C GLN A 141 0.51 -15.21 17.10
N THR A 142 0.38 -15.93 15.98
CA THR A 142 1.33 -16.95 15.53
C THR A 142 1.82 -16.58 14.13
N ALA A 143 3.12 -16.33 13.99
CA ALA A 143 3.74 -16.02 12.70
C ALA A 143 3.47 -17.13 11.67
N GLY A 144 3.16 -16.74 10.43
CA GLY A 144 2.87 -17.68 9.34
C GLY A 144 1.50 -18.37 9.41
N SER A 145 0.66 -18.05 10.40
CA SER A 145 -0.71 -18.62 10.48
C SER A 145 -1.61 -18.17 9.33
N LEU A 146 -1.33 -17.01 8.74
CA LEU A 146 -2.00 -16.47 7.55
C LEU A 146 -0.97 -15.98 6.52
N THR A 147 -1.37 -15.98 5.24
CA THR A 147 -0.53 -15.53 4.13
C THR A 147 -1.00 -14.19 3.56
N VAL A 148 -0.09 -13.24 3.37
CA VAL A 148 -0.41 -11.94 2.74
C VAL A 148 -0.84 -12.13 1.28
N GLY A 149 -1.87 -11.40 0.84
CA GLY A 149 -2.44 -11.48 -0.51
C GLY A 149 -3.38 -12.68 -0.73
N THR A 150 -3.08 -13.85 -0.16
CA THR A 150 -3.94 -15.04 -0.24
C THR A 150 -5.02 -15.08 0.83
N ASP A 151 -4.65 -14.81 2.08
CA ASP A 151 -5.57 -14.84 3.22
C ASP A 151 -5.97 -13.43 3.65
N VAL A 152 -5.03 -12.47 3.62
CA VAL A 152 -5.21 -11.13 4.18
C VAL A 152 -4.66 -10.04 3.26
N THR A 153 -5.37 -8.93 3.18
CA THR A 153 -4.93 -7.68 2.56
C THR A 153 -4.70 -6.59 3.62
N PHE A 154 -3.86 -5.61 3.28
CA PHE A 154 -3.42 -4.57 4.21
C PHE A 154 -3.81 -3.18 3.72
N THR A 155 -4.11 -2.30 4.67
CA THR A 155 -4.17 -0.87 4.44
C THR A 155 -3.58 -0.14 5.63
N PHE A 156 -2.61 0.75 5.36
CA PHE A 156 -1.99 1.59 6.37
C PHE A 156 -2.45 3.03 6.20
N ASN A 157 -2.86 3.64 7.32
CA ASN A 157 -3.12 5.06 7.41
C ASN A 157 -2.13 5.65 8.42
N ALA A 158 -1.01 6.16 7.90
CA ALA A 158 0.05 6.75 8.72
C ALA A 158 -0.44 7.99 9.50
N ASN A 159 -1.36 8.77 8.92
CA ASN A 159 -1.92 9.97 9.56
C ASN A 159 -2.75 9.62 10.79
N GLU A 160 -3.53 8.53 10.71
CA GLU A 160 -4.35 8.05 11.82
C GLU A 160 -3.62 7.03 12.72
N ARG A 161 -2.37 6.68 12.40
CA ARG A 161 -1.60 5.64 13.10
C ARG A 161 -2.34 4.30 13.14
N LYS A 162 -3.03 3.96 12.04
CA LYS A 162 -3.86 2.76 11.91
C LYS A 162 -3.35 1.80 10.85
N ALA A 163 -3.52 0.51 11.13
CA ALA A 163 -3.46 -0.55 10.13
C ALA A 163 -4.77 -1.31 10.12
N THR A 164 -5.28 -1.62 8.93
CA THR A 164 -6.44 -2.48 8.74
C THR A 164 -5.99 -3.73 8.03
N LEU A 165 -6.25 -4.88 8.65
CA LEU A 165 -6.17 -6.20 8.03
C LEU A 165 -7.58 -6.58 7.61
N ALA A 166 -7.77 -7.03 6.38
CA ALA A 166 -9.03 -7.53 5.88
C ALA A 166 -8.84 -8.87 5.18
N SER A 167 -9.79 -9.79 5.31
CA SER A 167 -9.75 -11.05 4.56
C SER A 167 -9.64 -10.77 3.06
N ALA A 168 -8.71 -11.44 2.39
CA ALA A 168 -8.62 -11.38 0.94
C ALA A 168 -9.92 -11.93 0.31
N PRO A 169 -10.36 -11.42 -0.86
CA PRO A 169 -11.65 -11.79 -1.46
C PRO A 169 -11.86 -13.30 -1.61
N ASP A 170 -10.80 -14.00 -2.02
CA ASP A 170 -10.83 -15.44 -2.28
C ASP A 170 -10.22 -16.28 -1.15
N SER A 171 -10.03 -15.71 0.05
CA SER A 171 -9.50 -16.48 1.17
C SER A 171 -10.46 -17.62 1.53
N THR A 172 -9.90 -18.83 1.65
CA THR A 172 -10.61 -20.02 2.12
C THR A 172 -10.41 -20.26 3.62
N LYS A 173 -9.59 -19.45 4.31
CA LYS A 173 -9.29 -19.64 5.74
C LYS A 173 -10.01 -18.63 6.63
N VAL A 174 -10.07 -17.36 6.19
CA VAL A 174 -10.49 -16.25 7.07
C VAL A 174 -11.54 -15.36 6.45
N GLN A 175 -12.30 -14.70 7.32
CA GLN A 175 -13.29 -13.68 6.98
C GLN A 175 -13.20 -12.48 7.92
N GLY A 176 -13.75 -11.34 7.50
CA GLY A 176 -13.85 -10.14 8.33
C GLY A 176 -12.64 -9.23 8.26
N SER A 177 -12.54 -8.30 9.20
CA SER A 177 -11.48 -7.28 9.25
C SER A 177 -11.14 -6.89 10.69
N VAL A 178 -9.87 -6.52 10.90
CA VAL A 178 -9.33 -6.07 12.19
C VAL A 178 -8.58 -4.75 11.98
N VAL A 179 -8.87 -3.78 12.84
CA VAL A 179 -8.20 -2.47 12.87
C VAL A 179 -7.29 -2.39 14.10
N PHE A 180 -6.04 -2.02 13.86
CA PHE A 180 -5.04 -1.69 14.88
C PHE A 180 -4.85 -0.18 14.92
N THR A 181 -4.81 0.41 16.12
CA THR A 181 -4.87 1.87 16.31
C THR A 181 -3.61 2.49 16.91
N ASN A 182 -2.56 1.69 17.12
CA ASN A 182 -1.29 2.15 17.64
C ASN A 182 -0.13 1.71 16.74
N VAL A 183 -0.27 1.98 15.44
CA VAL A 183 0.72 1.62 14.42
C VAL A 183 1.54 2.84 14.06
N THR A 184 2.86 2.72 14.18
CA THR A 184 3.79 3.79 13.84
C THR A 184 4.60 3.39 12.62
N VAL A 185 4.65 4.27 11.62
CA VAL A 185 5.54 4.11 10.47
C VAL A 185 6.84 4.83 10.79
N GLU A 186 7.93 4.07 10.92
CA GLU A 186 9.27 4.58 11.08
C GLU A 186 9.71 5.29 9.80
N LYS A 187 10.00 6.59 9.95
CA LYS A 187 10.48 7.45 8.88
C LYS A 187 12.00 7.34 8.81
N GLN A 188 12.54 7.41 7.61
CA GLN A 188 14.00 7.41 7.46
C GLN A 188 14.56 8.81 7.77
N ASP A 189 15.75 8.85 8.37
CA ASP A 189 16.45 10.11 8.60
C ASP A 189 16.87 10.74 7.29
N LEU A 190 16.74 12.07 7.19
CA LEU A 190 17.04 12.81 5.97
C LEU A 190 18.47 12.58 5.44
N SER A 191 19.41 12.31 6.33
CA SER A 191 20.80 12.03 6.02
C SER A 191 21.00 10.82 5.09
N THR A 192 20.06 9.87 5.04
CA THR A 192 20.12 8.71 4.14
C THR A 192 19.80 9.05 2.68
N PHE A 193 19.19 10.22 2.42
CA PHE A 193 18.80 10.68 1.08
C PHE A 193 19.71 11.77 0.54
N THR A 194 20.45 12.45 1.39
CA THR A 194 21.23 13.65 1.05
C THR A 194 22.67 13.34 0.71
N LYS A 195 23.25 14.11 -0.22
CA LYS A 195 24.70 14.15 -0.43
C LYS A 195 25.46 14.47 0.86
N PRO A 196 26.78 14.18 0.93
CA PRO A 196 27.62 14.62 2.05
C PRO A 196 27.49 16.13 2.30
N THR A 197 27.39 16.54 3.57
CA THR A 197 27.18 17.96 3.94
C THR A 197 28.36 18.88 3.60
N THR A 198 29.51 18.28 3.27
CA THR A 198 30.75 18.94 2.84
C THR A 198 30.84 19.11 1.32
N GLU A 199 30.00 18.44 0.54
CA GLU A 199 29.98 18.56 -0.92
C GLU A 199 29.64 19.99 -1.32
N THR A 200 30.36 20.53 -2.32
CA THR A 200 30.07 21.86 -2.85
C THR A 200 28.77 21.82 -3.63
N ILE A 201 27.76 22.56 -3.17
CA ILE A 201 26.47 22.71 -3.87
C ILE A 201 26.39 24.10 -4.47
N THR A 202 26.09 24.20 -5.76
CA THR A 202 25.89 25.47 -6.44
C THR A 202 24.44 25.65 -6.85
N VAL A 203 23.84 26.76 -6.43
CA VAL A 203 22.49 27.18 -6.80
C VAL A 203 22.53 28.60 -7.35
N THR A 204 21.56 28.97 -8.17
CA THR A 204 21.37 30.34 -8.62
C THR A 204 20.66 31.18 -7.56
N GLN A 205 20.76 32.50 -7.68
CA GLN A 205 20.03 33.44 -6.84
C GLN A 205 18.49 33.27 -6.93
N ALA A 206 17.98 32.83 -8.07
CA ALA A 206 16.55 32.53 -8.24
C ALA A 206 16.16 31.26 -7.47
N GLU A 207 16.98 30.21 -7.53
CA GLU A 207 16.74 28.96 -6.79
C GLU A 207 16.85 29.15 -5.27
N SER A 208 17.73 30.04 -4.80
CA SER A 208 17.88 30.29 -3.36
C SER A 208 16.71 31.07 -2.75
N THR A 209 15.97 31.83 -3.58
CA THR A 209 14.80 32.61 -3.17
C THR A 209 13.50 31.84 -3.35
N ASN A 210 13.39 31.07 -4.45
CA ASN A 210 12.23 30.23 -4.75
C ASN A 210 12.70 28.81 -5.08
N PRO A 211 12.97 27.98 -4.06
CA PRO A 211 13.46 26.63 -4.29
C PRO A 211 12.43 25.77 -5.02
N THR A 212 12.90 25.05 -6.04
CA THR A 212 12.08 24.10 -6.81
C THR A 212 12.54 22.67 -6.59
N GLN A 213 11.87 21.70 -7.22
CA GLN A 213 12.32 20.31 -7.19
C GLN A 213 13.75 20.14 -7.74
N ALA A 214 14.11 20.91 -8.77
CA ALA A 214 15.47 20.90 -9.31
C ALA A 214 16.49 21.39 -8.27
N THR A 215 16.12 22.38 -7.46
CA THR A 215 16.96 22.86 -6.35
C THR A 215 17.16 21.77 -5.31
N VAL A 216 16.10 21.08 -4.89
CA VAL A 216 16.22 19.97 -3.93
C VAL A 216 17.05 18.81 -4.48
N ASN A 217 16.87 18.43 -5.74
CA ASN A 217 17.64 17.35 -6.37
C ASN A 217 19.16 17.58 -6.29
N LYS A 218 19.63 18.83 -6.38
CA LYS A 218 21.05 19.17 -6.20
C LYS A 218 21.62 18.73 -4.84
N LEU A 219 20.79 18.58 -3.82
CA LEU A 219 21.18 18.18 -2.46
C LEU A 219 20.99 16.67 -2.19
N LEU A 220 20.30 15.95 -3.08
CA LEU A 220 19.98 14.53 -2.91
C LEU A 220 21.04 13.62 -3.56
N GLN A 221 21.23 12.42 -3.03
CA GLN A 221 22.08 11.39 -3.64
C GLN A 221 21.42 10.79 -4.89
N THR A 222 20.09 10.80 -4.94
CA THR A 222 19.29 10.31 -6.06
C THR A 222 18.18 11.31 -6.34
N ASP A 223 18.15 11.81 -7.57
CA ASP A 223 17.14 12.76 -8.04
C ASP A 223 15.73 12.19 -7.87
N GLY A 224 14.80 13.03 -7.41
CA GLY A 224 13.41 12.64 -7.19
C GLY A 224 13.18 11.68 -6.02
N SER A 225 14.22 11.35 -5.24
CA SER A 225 14.05 10.51 -4.04
C SER A 225 13.20 11.19 -2.96
N LEU A 226 13.17 12.53 -2.91
CA LEU A 226 12.31 13.35 -2.04
C LEU A 226 11.69 14.50 -2.83
N ASN A 227 10.42 14.81 -2.53
CA ASN A 227 9.68 15.90 -3.16
C ASN A 227 9.69 17.18 -2.31
N VAL A 228 9.95 18.32 -2.94
CA VAL A 228 9.84 19.64 -2.30
C VAL A 228 8.38 19.95 -1.91
N GLY A 229 8.17 20.50 -0.71
CA GLY A 229 6.85 20.83 -0.15
C GLY A 229 6.13 19.63 0.50
N THR A 230 6.24 18.44 -0.09
CA THR A 230 5.59 17.22 0.43
C THR A 230 6.49 16.48 1.43
N ASP A 231 7.72 16.18 1.02
CA ASP A 231 8.67 15.43 1.85
C ASP A 231 9.61 16.37 2.61
N VAL A 232 10.04 17.45 1.96
CA VAL A 232 11.06 18.35 2.49
C VAL A 232 10.77 19.82 2.18
N THR A 233 11.35 20.68 3.00
CA THR A 233 11.48 22.12 2.76
C THR A 233 12.95 22.50 2.79
N ILE A 234 13.32 23.58 2.11
CA ILE A 234 14.70 24.05 2.05
C ILE A 234 14.76 25.54 2.35
N THR A 235 15.77 25.94 3.12
CA THR A 235 16.07 27.35 3.41
C THR A 235 17.53 27.61 3.12
N PHE A 236 17.82 28.71 2.43
CA PHE A 236 19.18 29.15 2.15
C PHE A 236 19.58 30.33 3.04
N ASN A 237 20.77 30.25 3.60
CA ASN A 237 21.45 31.38 4.23
C ASN A 237 22.69 31.70 3.38
N ALA A 238 22.51 32.62 2.43
CA ALA A 238 23.56 33.03 1.51
C ALA A 238 24.75 33.69 2.23
N ASN A 239 24.52 34.36 3.36
CA ASN A 239 25.58 35.01 4.14
C ASN A 239 26.50 33.99 4.81
N GLU A 240 25.95 32.85 5.24
CA GLU A 240 26.69 31.77 5.88
C GLU A 240 27.11 30.66 4.91
N ARG A 241 26.78 30.78 3.62
CA ARG A 241 26.99 29.71 2.60
C ARG A 241 26.37 28.37 3.02
N LYS A 242 25.18 28.44 3.62
CA LYS A 242 24.45 27.27 4.13
C LYS A 242 23.13 27.06 3.42
N ALA A 243 22.76 25.79 3.28
CA ALA A 243 21.39 25.38 3.01
C ALA A 243 20.94 24.38 4.08
N THR A 244 19.72 24.55 4.56
CA THR A 244 19.09 23.61 5.49
C THR A 244 17.95 22.92 4.76
N LEU A 245 18.06 21.60 4.61
CA LEU A 245 16.98 20.75 4.14
C LEU A 245 16.31 20.14 5.37
N ALA A 246 15.02 20.37 5.56
CA ALA A 246 14.27 19.87 6.70
C ALA A 246 13.07 19.04 6.23
N SER A 247 12.73 17.98 6.97
CA SER A 247 11.48 17.24 6.74
C SER A 247 10.28 18.20 6.80
N ALA A 248 9.38 18.05 5.83
CA ALA A 248 8.13 18.81 5.84
C ALA A 248 7.24 18.35 7.02
N PRO A 249 6.42 19.22 7.61
CA PRO A 249 5.63 18.90 8.82
C PRO A 249 4.78 17.62 8.71
N ASN A 250 4.25 17.34 7.53
CA ASN A 250 3.39 16.18 7.25
C ASN A 250 4.08 15.14 6.36
N SER A 251 5.41 15.17 6.25
CA SER A 251 6.13 14.14 5.50
C SER A 251 5.85 12.78 6.11
N THR A 252 5.40 11.83 5.30
CA THR A 252 5.27 10.43 5.72
C THR A 252 6.58 9.67 5.52
N LYS A 253 7.48 10.18 4.66
CA LYS A 253 8.65 9.43 4.17
C LYS A 253 9.90 9.63 5.02
N VAL A 254 10.11 10.86 5.51
CA VAL A 254 11.38 11.26 6.14
C VAL A 254 11.19 12.10 7.40
N GLN A 255 12.23 12.14 8.22
CA GLN A 255 12.30 12.95 9.43
C GLN A 255 13.66 13.66 9.58
N GLY A 256 13.71 14.63 10.48
CA GLY A 256 14.93 15.35 10.82
C GLY A 256 15.25 16.50 9.86
N SER A 257 16.51 16.94 9.90
CA SER A 257 17.05 18.07 9.14
C SER A 257 18.54 17.86 8.87
N VAL A 258 19.01 18.35 7.73
CA VAL A 258 20.42 18.30 7.29
C VAL A 258 20.87 19.71 6.91
N VAL A 259 22.04 20.11 7.40
CA VAL A 259 22.66 21.40 7.09
C VAL A 259 23.88 21.18 6.20
N PHE A 260 23.85 21.76 5.01
CA PHE A 260 24.97 21.82 4.08
C PHE A 260 25.74 23.10 4.34
N THR A 261 27.06 23.00 4.50
CA THR A 261 27.91 24.13 4.91
C THR A 261 28.78 24.69 3.78
N ASN A 262 28.69 24.11 2.59
CA ASN A 262 29.50 24.49 1.44
C ASN A 262 28.61 24.81 0.23
N VAL A 263 27.68 25.76 0.43
CA VAL A 263 26.70 26.16 -0.58
C VAL A 263 27.07 27.50 -1.20
N THR A 264 27.18 27.54 -2.51
CA THR A 264 27.45 28.76 -3.29
C THR A 264 26.17 29.21 -4.00
N VAL A 265 25.81 30.50 -3.83
CA VAL A 265 24.72 31.14 -4.57
C VAL A 265 25.32 31.99 -5.69
N GLU A 266 25.16 31.53 -6.92
CA GLU A 266 25.56 32.26 -8.11
C GLU A 266 24.58 33.40 -8.38
N LYS A 267 25.13 34.61 -8.41
CA LYS A 267 24.37 35.82 -8.69
C LYS A 267 24.52 36.20 -10.17
N PRO A 268 23.42 36.55 -10.86
CA PRO A 268 23.52 37.12 -12.20
C PRO A 268 24.34 38.43 -12.17
N ALA A 269 25.08 38.71 -13.23
CA ALA A 269 25.84 39.96 -13.32
C ALA A 269 24.88 41.16 -13.44
N LEU A 270 25.08 42.19 -12.60
CA LEU A 270 24.26 43.39 -12.65
C LEU A 270 24.38 44.08 -14.00
N ASN A 271 25.59 44.13 -14.56
CA ASN A 271 25.89 44.73 -15.87
C ASN A 271 25.20 44.03 -17.06
N ALA A 272 24.83 42.75 -16.92
CA ALA A 272 24.06 42.05 -17.94
C ALA A 272 22.56 42.38 -17.85
N THR A 273 22.11 42.81 -16.67
CA THR A 273 20.69 43.08 -16.39
C THR A 273 20.37 44.58 -16.51
N LEU A 274 21.24 45.47 -16.03
CA LEU A 274 21.16 46.91 -16.23
C LEU A 274 21.82 47.27 -17.57
N THR A 275 21.03 47.23 -18.64
CA THR A 275 21.50 47.39 -20.02
C THR A 275 21.59 48.86 -20.45
N VAL A 276 20.70 49.73 -19.97
CA VAL A 276 20.71 51.17 -20.26
C VAL A 276 21.46 51.92 -19.16
N LYS A 277 22.68 52.36 -19.49
CA LYS A 277 23.58 53.08 -18.58
C LYS A 277 23.50 54.60 -18.73
N GLU A 278 23.16 55.07 -19.92
CA GLU A 278 22.90 56.49 -20.20
C GLU A 278 21.44 56.81 -19.87
N LEU A 279 21.20 57.39 -18.69
CA LEU A 279 19.84 57.66 -18.19
C LEU A 279 19.20 58.89 -18.85
N GLY A 280 20.00 59.71 -19.52
CA GLY A 280 19.58 60.98 -20.11
C GLY A 280 19.35 62.05 -19.06
N GLN A 281 18.44 62.98 -19.35
CA GLN A 281 18.18 64.13 -18.50
C GLN A 281 17.31 63.77 -17.29
N ILE A 282 17.72 64.20 -16.09
CA ILE A 282 17.01 64.00 -14.82
C ILE A 282 16.74 65.35 -14.14
N ASN A 283 15.76 65.37 -13.24
CA ASN A 283 15.30 66.58 -12.57
C ASN A 283 16.27 67.13 -11.50
N ALA A 284 17.10 66.28 -10.89
CA ALA A 284 18.07 66.68 -9.87
C ALA A 284 19.15 65.61 -9.68
N ARG A 285 20.35 66.02 -9.27
CA ARG A 285 21.44 65.12 -8.88
C ARG A 285 21.20 64.51 -7.49
N THR A 286 20.22 63.61 -7.39
CA THR A 286 19.88 62.90 -6.15
C THR A 286 19.83 61.40 -6.38
N GLN A 287 20.09 60.61 -5.34
CA GLN A 287 19.99 59.15 -5.42
C GLN A 287 18.59 58.70 -5.88
N ALA A 288 17.54 59.36 -5.39
CA ALA A 288 16.16 59.08 -5.75
C ALA A 288 15.87 59.34 -7.24
N ALA A 289 16.34 60.48 -7.78
CA ALA A 289 16.16 60.82 -9.19
C ALA A 289 16.89 59.85 -10.12
N VAL A 290 18.14 59.50 -9.79
CA VAL A 290 18.93 58.50 -10.55
C VAL A 290 18.26 57.13 -10.50
N LYS A 291 17.80 56.70 -9.32
CA LYS A 291 17.08 55.42 -9.16
C LYS A 291 15.80 55.39 -10.00
N ALA A 292 15.00 56.45 -9.95
CA ALA A 292 13.77 56.55 -10.74
C ALA A 292 14.06 56.51 -12.25
N ALA A 293 15.06 57.26 -12.72
CA ALA A 293 15.47 57.25 -14.12
C ALA A 293 15.99 55.86 -14.55
N MET A 294 16.83 55.23 -13.74
CA MET A 294 17.36 53.87 -13.97
C MET A 294 16.25 52.83 -14.11
N LEU A 295 15.27 52.82 -13.20
CA LEU A 295 14.13 51.88 -13.22
C LEU A 295 13.15 52.15 -14.37
N SER A 296 13.02 53.42 -14.80
CA SER A 296 12.16 53.78 -15.94
C SER A 296 12.76 53.32 -17.27
N LYS A 297 14.10 53.32 -17.40
CA LYS A 297 14.83 52.94 -18.61
C LYS A 297 15.15 51.45 -18.69
N ASN A 298 15.27 50.77 -17.56
CA ASN A 298 15.56 49.34 -17.46
C ASN A 298 14.34 48.59 -16.93
N THR A 299 13.28 48.48 -17.74
CA THR A 299 11.98 47.92 -17.31
C THR A 299 12.07 46.47 -16.82
N ASN A 300 13.08 45.73 -17.27
CA ASN A 300 13.39 44.38 -16.77
C ASN A 300 13.79 44.34 -15.29
N LEU A 301 14.19 45.47 -14.69
CA LEU A 301 14.48 45.58 -13.26
C LEU A 301 13.25 45.91 -12.41
N GLN A 302 12.08 46.12 -13.00
CA GLN A 302 10.86 46.46 -12.23
C GLN A 302 10.37 45.31 -11.34
N ASN A 303 10.69 44.07 -11.72
CA ASN A 303 10.37 42.86 -10.94
C ASN A 303 11.42 42.53 -9.87
N VAL A 304 12.52 43.27 -9.82
CA VAL A 304 13.54 43.17 -8.77
C VAL A 304 13.06 43.98 -7.56
N ASP A 305 13.44 43.58 -6.35
CA ASP A 305 13.17 44.38 -5.15
C ASP A 305 13.86 45.74 -5.24
N GLN A 306 13.07 46.75 -5.62
CA GLN A 306 13.58 48.07 -5.90
C GLN A 306 14.20 48.72 -4.67
N ASN A 307 13.78 48.35 -3.45
CA ASN A 307 14.29 48.94 -2.22
C ASN A 307 15.73 48.54 -1.90
N ARG A 308 16.24 47.50 -2.55
CA ARG A 308 17.58 46.95 -2.33
C ARG A 308 18.63 47.47 -3.31
N PHE A 309 18.25 48.34 -4.25
CA PHE A 309 19.23 49.10 -5.04
C PHE A 309 19.88 50.19 -4.18
N THR A 310 21.21 50.18 -4.16
CA THR A 310 22.03 51.24 -3.59
C THR A 310 22.58 52.10 -4.72
N ILE A 311 22.37 53.42 -4.61
CA ILE A 311 22.88 54.40 -5.56
C ILE A 311 23.92 55.27 -4.86
N THR A 312 25.15 55.24 -5.37
CA THR A 312 26.23 56.09 -4.89
C THR A 312 26.55 57.10 -5.97
N LEU A 313 26.19 58.38 -5.74
CA LEU A 313 26.57 59.46 -6.65
C LEU A 313 28.09 59.63 -6.65
N ASP A 314 28.66 60.01 -7.79
CA ASP A 314 30.08 60.39 -7.87
C ASP A 314 30.39 61.52 -6.87
N THR A 315 31.57 61.52 -6.26
CA THR A 315 31.98 62.57 -5.33
C THR A 315 32.27 63.89 -6.05
N ASP A 316 32.67 63.81 -7.31
CA ASP A 316 32.83 64.96 -8.19
C ASP A 316 31.47 65.37 -8.78
N ALA A 317 30.92 66.49 -8.30
CA ALA A 317 29.63 66.99 -8.76
C ALA A 317 29.61 67.39 -10.24
N SER A 318 30.77 67.64 -10.86
CA SER A 318 30.86 67.90 -12.31
C SER A 318 30.66 66.62 -13.14
N LYS A 319 30.87 65.45 -12.53
CA LYS A 319 30.59 64.16 -13.12
C LYS A 319 29.15 63.78 -12.79
N ASN A 320 28.32 63.82 -13.83
CA ASN A 320 26.94 63.33 -13.77
C ASN A 320 26.91 61.81 -13.88
N LYS A 321 27.52 61.15 -12.89
CA LYS A 321 27.67 59.69 -12.81
C LYS A 321 27.22 59.17 -11.44
N ALA A 322 26.81 57.91 -11.42
CA ALA A 322 26.51 57.18 -10.20
C ALA A 322 26.85 55.69 -10.35
N THR A 323 27.26 55.07 -9.26
CA THR A 323 27.44 53.62 -9.16
C THR A 323 26.18 52.99 -8.58
N VAL A 324 25.71 51.92 -9.22
CA VAL A 324 24.56 51.13 -8.83
C VAL A 324 25.03 49.76 -8.35
N THR A 325 24.56 49.35 -7.18
CA THR A 325 24.74 47.99 -6.66
C THR A 325 23.41 47.40 -6.22
N HIS A 326 23.33 46.06 -6.24
CA HIS A 326 22.19 45.33 -5.73
C HIS A 326 22.66 43.98 -5.16
N PRO A 327 22.24 43.59 -3.94
CA PRO A 327 22.76 42.41 -3.24
C PRO A 327 22.49 41.08 -3.96
N ASP A 328 21.45 41.00 -4.78
CA ASP A 328 21.11 39.78 -5.54
C ASP A 328 21.86 39.67 -6.88
N PHE A 329 22.65 40.68 -7.25
CA PHE A 329 23.47 40.67 -8.46
C PHE A 329 24.95 40.70 -8.12
N ALA A 330 25.78 40.20 -9.04
CA ALA A 330 27.23 40.32 -8.97
C ALA A 330 27.70 41.63 -9.62
N GLY A 331 28.66 42.29 -8.98
CA GLY A 331 29.32 43.49 -9.48
C GLY A 331 28.52 44.79 -9.27
N GLU A 332 29.13 45.87 -9.73
CA GLU A 332 28.57 47.23 -9.70
C GLU A 332 28.50 47.78 -11.13
N VAL A 333 27.58 48.71 -11.37
CA VAL A 333 27.38 49.32 -12.69
C VAL A 333 27.39 50.83 -12.57
N GLU A 334 28.24 51.48 -13.37
CA GLU A 334 28.22 52.93 -13.53
C GLU A 334 27.12 53.33 -14.52
N VAL A 335 26.34 54.34 -14.12
CA VAL A 335 25.34 55.01 -14.95
C VAL A 335 25.64 56.49 -15.03
N SER A 336 25.24 57.12 -16.12
CA SER A 336 25.46 58.53 -16.44
C SER A 336 24.16 59.24 -16.76
N PHE A 337 24.13 60.55 -16.54
CA PHE A 337 22.94 61.38 -16.73
C PHE A 337 23.33 62.83 -17.07
N SER A 338 22.33 63.67 -17.32
CA SER A 338 22.45 65.13 -17.30
C SER A 338 21.39 65.72 -16.38
N VAL A 339 21.62 66.90 -15.83
CA VAL A 339 20.64 67.58 -14.95
C VAL A 339 19.93 68.66 -15.76
N GLN A 340 18.61 68.79 -15.57
CA GLN A 340 17.81 69.89 -16.10
C GLN A 340 18.24 71.26 -15.57
#